data_AF-A0A6H9V4I6-F1
#
_entry.id   AF-A0A6H9V4I6-F1
#
_cell.length_a   1.000
_cell.length_b   1.000
_cell.length_c   1.000
_cell.angle_alpha   90.00
_cell.angle_beta   90.00
_cell.angle_gamma   90.00
#
_symmetry.space_group_name_H-M   'P 1'
#
loop_
_entity.id
_entity.type
_entity.pdbx_description
1 polymer ?
#
loop_
_entity_poly.entity_id
_entity_poly.type
_entity_poly.pdbx_seq_one_letter_code
_entity_poly.pdbx_strand_id
1 'polypeptide(L)'
;MAPSRAERIARLIEPLRVKPGSAVDLGRDFSPRYKANLKKKDSAALLGVGVELLAEYQERLAAQDTYGVLLCLQALDAGGKDGTIRHVMSGVNPQGVKVSSFKVPSAEELDHDYLWRYAQRLPARGDIAIFNRSHYEEVLVVRVHSEALDRQRLPDSVRTETIWDRRYREINNWERYLTDNGFRIVKVFLNLSKEEQRIRFMKRIDLPEKNWKFSAADVRERRRWDDYQVAFSEMLSATSTRDIGVVGRVAPEHKVLLADLLKKQGHVVAMTGDGVNDAPAIKAADIGIAMGSGTDVAKNAGRMILSDDNFATIVYAVEQGRKIYDNLTKYIRFVLLLLVNFVLTFLGATLFNIAAGEPFTPPQVLWIHFVVNASFGFALGFDRESAGLMQRRPRPRGESVLTRPVLVTVGLAGLAITVILLGLIKLGESWYGSAAIGNSTAFTAFALCLVVAAFECRSETDSVLTPATFDSKQMNWVALGQIVLAVLVTQMDAFRRILGTTEINLRQFGWALLSALVLLALWECGKLLARRSASS
;
A
#
# COMPACT_ATOMS: atom_id res chain seq x y z
N MET A 1 -39.68 1.82 -4.39
CA MET A 1 -39.92 0.38 -4.12
C MET A 1 -39.42 0.06 -2.72
N ALA A 2 -40.20 -0.68 -1.92
CA ALA A 2 -39.72 -1.16 -0.62
C ALA A 2 -38.56 -2.14 -0.83
N PRO A 3 -37.50 -2.10 -0.01
CA PRO A 3 -36.36 -3.00 -0.15
C PRO A 3 -36.80 -4.46 0.02
N SER A 4 -36.18 -5.38 -0.73
CA SER A 4 -36.44 -6.82 -0.60
C SER A 4 -36.15 -7.32 0.83
N ARG A 5 -36.77 -8.44 1.24
CA ARG A 5 -36.55 -9.02 2.59
C ARG A 5 -35.05 -9.25 2.86
N ALA A 6 -34.32 -9.69 1.85
CA ALA A 6 -32.87 -9.89 1.89
C ALA A 6 -32.07 -8.57 2.00
N GLU A 7 -32.43 -7.53 1.23
CA GLU A 7 -31.77 -6.21 1.31
C GLU A 7 -31.90 -5.58 2.70
N ARG A 8 -33.06 -5.75 3.35
CA ARG A 8 -33.28 -5.26 4.70
C ARG A 8 -32.35 -5.93 5.72
N ILE A 9 -32.15 -7.25 5.59
CA ILE A 9 -31.22 -8.00 6.43
C ILE A 9 -29.76 -7.61 6.11
N ALA A 10 -29.42 -7.45 4.84
CA ALA A 10 -28.07 -7.03 4.43
C ALA A 10 -27.69 -5.67 5.03
N ARG A 11 -28.59 -4.68 4.99
CA ARG A 11 -28.38 -3.35 5.61
C ARG A 11 -28.19 -3.42 7.13
N LEU A 12 -28.83 -4.38 7.80
CA LEU A 12 -28.67 -4.61 9.24
C LEU A 12 -27.27 -5.15 9.57
N ILE A 13 -26.74 -6.03 8.72
CA ILE A 13 -25.46 -6.71 8.91
C ILE A 13 -24.28 -5.81 8.52
N GLU A 14 -24.44 -4.91 7.56
CA GLU A 14 -23.36 -4.08 6.99
C GLU A 14 -22.47 -3.39 8.06
N PRO A 15 -23.00 -2.76 9.13
CA PRO A 15 -22.17 -2.13 10.17
C PRO A 15 -21.38 -3.13 11.03
N LEU A 16 -21.78 -4.41 11.04
CA LEU A 16 -21.14 -5.49 11.80
C LEU A 16 -20.06 -6.22 10.99
N ARG A 17 -19.93 -5.90 9.70
CA ARG A 17 -19.00 -6.57 8.81
C ARG A 17 -17.59 -6.00 8.95
N VAL A 18 -16.62 -6.87 9.24
CA VAL A 18 -15.20 -6.51 9.16
C VAL A 18 -14.84 -6.25 7.69
N LYS A 19 -14.23 -5.09 7.42
CA LYS A 19 -13.80 -4.74 6.07
C LYS A 19 -12.57 -5.56 5.71
N PRO A 20 -12.50 -6.14 4.50
CA PRO A 20 -11.33 -6.90 4.12
C PRO A 20 -10.04 -6.06 4.17
N GLY A 21 -9.00 -6.58 4.80
CA GLY A 21 -7.70 -5.93 4.97
C GLY A 21 -7.66 -4.82 6.03
N SER A 22 -8.74 -4.58 6.78
CA SER A 22 -8.72 -3.61 7.89
C SER A 22 -8.09 -4.21 9.15
N ALA A 23 -7.26 -3.43 9.84
CA ALA A 23 -6.91 -3.73 11.22
C ALA A 23 -8.16 -3.57 12.11
N VAL A 24 -8.43 -4.57 12.93
CA VAL A 24 -9.57 -4.65 13.84
C VAL A 24 -9.07 -4.56 15.27
N ASP A 25 -9.71 -3.71 16.06
CA ASP A 25 -9.64 -3.68 17.52
C ASP A 25 -11.04 -3.91 18.07
N LEU A 26 -11.27 -5.06 18.71
CA LEU A 26 -12.60 -5.41 19.26
C LEU A 26 -13.10 -4.47 20.35
N GLY A 27 -12.19 -3.83 21.11
CA GLY A 27 -12.55 -2.91 22.18
C GLY A 27 -13.11 -1.59 21.63
N ARG A 28 -12.62 -1.16 20.48
CA ARG A 28 -13.00 0.12 19.85
C ARG A 28 -14.02 -0.04 18.73
N ASP A 29 -13.82 -1.01 17.84
CA ASP A 29 -14.46 -1.03 16.53
C ASP A 29 -15.84 -1.74 16.55
N PHE A 30 -16.06 -2.69 17.47
CA PHE A 30 -17.29 -3.49 17.53
C PHE A 30 -17.86 -3.60 18.94
N SER A 31 -18.72 -2.64 19.32
CA SER A 31 -19.35 -2.63 20.64
C SER A 31 -20.32 -3.82 20.85
N PRO A 32 -20.16 -4.63 21.92
CA PRO A 32 -21.11 -5.69 22.28
C PRO A 32 -22.51 -5.17 22.66
N ARG A 33 -22.67 -3.85 22.83
CA ARG A 33 -23.95 -3.20 23.19
C ARG A 33 -24.74 -2.71 21.97
N TYR A 34 -24.21 -2.88 20.76
CA TYR A 34 -24.89 -2.45 19.55
C TYR A 34 -26.22 -3.19 19.35
N LYS A 35 -27.30 -2.44 19.10
CA LYS A 35 -28.67 -2.98 18.96
C LYS A 35 -29.34 -2.64 17.63
N ALA A 36 -28.63 -1.98 16.70
CA ALA A 36 -29.19 -1.52 15.41
C ALA A 36 -30.55 -0.78 15.52
N ASN A 37 -30.81 -0.10 16.64
CA ASN A 37 -32.09 0.52 16.98
C ASN A 37 -33.32 -0.42 16.99
N LEU A 38 -33.11 -1.73 17.10
CA LEU A 38 -34.19 -2.71 17.15
C LEU A 38 -34.71 -2.92 18.57
N LYS A 39 -36.04 -2.98 18.72
CA LYS A 39 -36.67 -3.48 19.94
C LYS A 39 -36.73 -5.01 19.91
N LYS A 40 -36.90 -5.62 21.08
CA LYS A 40 -36.96 -7.09 21.22
C LYS A 40 -38.06 -7.73 20.36
N LYS A 41 -39.23 -7.10 20.26
CA LYS A 41 -40.35 -7.56 19.43
C LYS A 41 -40.01 -7.53 17.94
N ASP A 42 -39.39 -6.43 17.48
CA ASP A 42 -38.99 -6.26 16.07
C ASP A 42 -37.88 -7.25 15.68
N SER A 43 -36.98 -7.56 16.62
CA SER A 43 -35.91 -8.53 16.43
C SER A 43 -36.44 -9.96 16.25
N ALA A 44 -37.48 -10.35 17.00
CA ALA A 44 -38.12 -11.65 16.86
C ALA A 44 -38.81 -11.82 15.50
N ALA A 45 -39.49 -10.76 15.02
CA ALA A 45 -40.10 -10.76 13.70
C ALA A 45 -39.04 -10.85 12.58
N LEU A 46 -37.94 -10.09 12.68
CA LEU A 46 -36.83 -10.16 11.73
C LEU A 46 -36.13 -11.52 11.73
N LEU A 47 -35.98 -12.16 12.89
CA LEU A 47 -35.46 -13.52 12.98
C LEU A 47 -36.35 -14.50 12.23
N GLY A 48 -37.68 -14.41 12.40
CA GLY A 48 -38.64 -15.24 11.65
C GLY A 48 -38.46 -15.11 10.14
N VAL A 49 -38.38 -13.86 9.63
CA VAL A 49 -38.12 -13.59 8.21
C VAL A 49 -36.77 -14.17 7.76
N GLY A 50 -35.74 -14.07 8.59
CA GLY A 50 -34.43 -14.63 8.30
C GLY A 50 -34.43 -16.17 8.23
N VAL A 51 -35.17 -16.83 9.12
CA VAL A 51 -35.33 -18.29 9.14
C VAL A 51 -36.08 -18.78 7.90
N GLU A 52 -37.16 -18.10 7.49
CA GLU A 52 -37.89 -18.40 6.25
C GLU A 52 -36.98 -18.30 5.03
N LEU A 53 -36.21 -17.21 4.91
CA LEU A 53 -35.26 -17.03 3.81
C LEU A 53 -34.15 -18.07 3.81
N LEU A 54 -33.64 -18.42 5.00
CA LEU A 54 -32.60 -19.43 5.13
C LEU A 54 -33.10 -20.81 4.71
N ALA A 55 -34.35 -21.16 5.03
CA ALA A 55 -34.99 -22.39 4.59
C ALA A 55 -35.11 -22.44 3.06
N GLU A 56 -35.63 -21.38 2.45
CA GLU A 56 -35.74 -21.26 0.98
C GLU A 56 -34.37 -21.37 0.29
N TYR A 57 -33.34 -20.72 0.84
CA TYR A 57 -31.99 -20.77 0.29
C TYR A 57 -31.31 -22.13 0.50
N GLN A 58 -31.60 -22.82 1.60
CA GLN A 58 -31.08 -24.16 1.85
C GLN A 58 -31.68 -25.17 0.86
N GLU A 59 -32.98 -25.07 0.55
CA GLU A 59 -33.61 -25.91 -0.49
C GLU A 59 -32.99 -25.67 -1.87
N ARG A 60 -32.75 -24.40 -2.22
CA ARG A 60 -32.06 -24.04 -3.48
C ARG A 60 -30.62 -24.53 -3.52
N LEU A 61 -29.90 -24.42 -2.41
CA LEU A 61 -28.53 -24.92 -2.29
C LEU A 61 -28.50 -26.43 -2.54
N ALA A 62 -29.38 -27.17 -1.88
CA ALA A 62 -29.51 -28.63 -2.02
C ALA A 62 -29.87 -29.03 -3.46
N ALA A 63 -30.83 -28.32 -4.09
CA ALA A 63 -31.21 -28.59 -5.47
C ALA A 63 -30.11 -28.26 -6.49
N GLN A 64 -29.31 -27.22 -6.22
CA GLN A 64 -28.23 -26.79 -7.11
C GLN A 64 -27.03 -27.76 -7.08
N ASP A 65 -26.76 -28.37 -5.93
CA ASP A 65 -25.68 -29.36 -5.69
C ASP A 65 -24.30 -28.96 -6.27
N THR A 66 -24.06 -27.66 -6.38
CA THR A 66 -22.82 -27.10 -6.96
C THR A 66 -21.94 -26.47 -5.89
N TYR A 67 -22.54 -25.97 -4.80
CA TYR A 67 -21.82 -25.30 -3.73
C TYR A 67 -22.07 -26.00 -2.39
N GLY A 68 -21.09 -25.96 -1.49
CA GLY A 68 -21.30 -26.24 -0.07
C GLY A 68 -21.10 -24.97 0.74
N VAL A 69 -21.73 -24.87 1.92
CA VAL A 69 -21.57 -23.69 2.79
C VAL A 69 -20.97 -24.12 4.13
N LEU A 70 -19.85 -23.51 4.50
CA LEU A 70 -19.22 -23.69 5.80
C LEU A 70 -19.46 -22.46 6.68
N LEU A 71 -20.21 -22.60 7.76
CA LEU A 71 -20.41 -21.58 8.78
C LEU A 71 -19.43 -21.82 9.95
N CYS A 72 -18.43 -20.95 10.07
CA CYS A 72 -17.50 -20.94 11.19
C CYS A 72 -18.05 -20.04 12.30
N LEU A 73 -18.48 -20.63 13.41
CA LEU A 73 -19.02 -19.90 14.54
C LEU A 73 -18.00 -19.83 15.69
N GLN A 74 -17.55 -18.61 15.97
CA GLN A 74 -16.58 -18.33 17.02
C GLN A 74 -17.14 -17.41 18.10
N ALA A 75 -16.72 -17.64 19.34
CA ALA A 75 -17.13 -16.87 20.50
C ALA A 75 -16.30 -17.30 21.72
N LEU A 76 -16.11 -16.37 22.66
CA LEU A 76 -15.67 -16.67 24.01
C LEU A 76 -16.68 -17.54 24.77
N ASP A 77 -16.23 -18.15 25.87
CA ASP A 77 -17.09 -18.95 26.73
C ASP A 77 -18.28 -18.13 27.23
N ALA A 78 -19.44 -18.80 27.28
CA ALA A 78 -20.75 -18.18 27.47
C ALA A 78 -21.20 -17.18 26.38
N GLY A 79 -20.55 -17.14 25.22
CA GLY A 79 -20.94 -16.31 24.06
C GLY A 79 -22.30 -16.65 23.45
N GLY A 80 -22.79 -17.88 23.63
CA GLY A 80 -24.14 -18.28 23.21
C GLY A 80 -24.20 -19.03 21.88
N LYS A 81 -23.09 -19.60 21.41
CA LYS A 81 -22.97 -20.35 20.14
C LYS A 81 -24.10 -21.38 19.95
N ASP A 82 -24.30 -22.26 20.91
CA ASP A 82 -25.32 -23.34 20.83
C ASP A 82 -26.75 -22.78 20.74
N GLY A 83 -27.03 -21.69 21.46
CA GLY A 83 -28.33 -21.02 21.41
C GLY A 83 -28.58 -20.37 20.05
N THR A 84 -27.56 -19.70 19.50
CA THR A 84 -27.62 -19.10 18.17
C THR A 84 -27.88 -20.16 17.10
N ILE A 85 -27.16 -21.28 17.12
CA ILE A 85 -27.39 -22.39 16.18
C ILE A 85 -28.84 -22.89 16.29
N ARG A 86 -29.32 -23.16 17.50
CA ARG A 86 -30.68 -23.66 17.74
C ARG A 86 -31.77 -22.72 17.21
N HIS A 87 -31.61 -21.40 17.42
CA HIS A 87 -32.63 -20.43 17.01
C HIS A 87 -32.59 -20.08 15.53
N VAL A 88 -31.40 -20.02 14.92
CA VAL A 88 -31.24 -19.67 13.50
C VAL A 88 -31.54 -20.85 12.60
N MET A 89 -31.19 -22.07 13.02
CA MET A 89 -31.38 -23.29 12.22
C MET A 89 -32.72 -23.99 12.50
N SER A 90 -33.69 -23.33 13.14
CA SER A 90 -34.97 -23.95 13.50
C SER A 90 -35.89 -24.24 12.32
N GLY A 91 -35.67 -23.59 11.17
CA GLY A 91 -36.50 -23.75 9.96
C GLY A 91 -35.82 -24.45 8.79
N VAL A 92 -34.55 -24.86 8.93
CA VAL A 92 -33.82 -25.56 7.86
C VAL A 92 -34.01 -27.07 7.96
N ASN A 93 -33.93 -27.77 6.82
CA ASN A 93 -34.02 -29.22 6.81
C ASN A 93 -32.79 -29.82 7.53
N PRO A 94 -32.97 -30.63 8.59
CA PRO A 94 -31.87 -31.22 9.34
C PRO A 94 -30.99 -32.16 8.51
N GLN A 95 -31.48 -32.69 7.39
CA GLN A 95 -30.67 -33.53 6.49
C GLN A 95 -29.59 -32.72 5.75
N GLY A 96 -29.86 -31.45 5.46
CA GLY A 96 -28.96 -30.57 4.72
C GLY A 96 -28.03 -29.72 5.60
N VAL A 97 -28.05 -29.92 6.92
CA VAL A 97 -27.24 -29.14 7.87
C VAL A 97 -26.56 -30.04 8.90
N LYS A 98 -25.23 -29.98 8.97
CA LYS A 98 -24.42 -30.77 9.91
C LYS A 98 -23.68 -29.86 10.88
N VAL A 99 -23.83 -30.10 12.18
CA VAL A 99 -23.14 -29.35 13.23
C VAL A 99 -22.00 -30.19 13.79
N SER A 100 -20.77 -29.68 13.67
CA SER A 100 -19.57 -30.29 14.27
C SER A 100 -19.07 -29.40 15.40
N SER A 101 -18.99 -29.97 16.61
CA SER A 101 -18.46 -29.27 17.79
C SER A 101 -17.08 -29.83 18.15
N PHE A 102 -16.06 -28.99 18.11
CA PHE A 102 -14.68 -29.42 18.32
C PHE A 102 -14.25 -29.18 19.77
N LYS A 103 -13.83 -30.25 20.45
CA LYS A 103 -13.25 -30.20 21.79
C LYS A 103 -11.72 -30.24 21.71
N VAL A 104 -11.05 -30.45 22.86
CA VAL A 104 -9.61 -30.73 22.91
C VAL A 104 -9.28 -31.85 21.92
N PRO A 105 -8.22 -31.69 21.09
CA PRO A 105 -7.83 -32.72 20.13
C PRO A 105 -7.52 -34.07 20.78
N SER A 106 -7.90 -35.17 20.12
CA SER A 106 -7.50 -36.52 20.49
C SER A 106 -6.02 -36.78 20.15
N ALA A 107 -5.46 -37.90 20.62
CA ALA A 107 -4.09 -38.29 20.27
C ALA A 107 -3.92 -38.47 18.75
N GLU A 108 -4.91 -39.07 18.08
CA GLU A 108 -4.94 -39.22 16.62
C GLU A 108 -4.99 -37.86 15.91
N GLU A 109 -5.85 -36.94 16.38
CA GLU A 109 -5.91 -35.59 15.81
C GLU A 109 -4.61 -34.80 16.01
N LEU A 110 -3.86 -35.08 17.09
CA LEU A 110 -2.53 -34.51 17.36
C LEU A 110 -1.38 -35.19 16.60
N ASP A 111 -1.59 -36.38 16.02
CA ASP A 111 -0.63 -37.04 15.14
C ASP A 111 -0.72 -36.51 13.68
N HIS A 112 -1.81 -35.81 13.34
CA HIS A 112 -2.01 -35.15 12.06
C HIS A 112 -1.75 -33.63 12.12
N ASP A 113 -1.78 -32.95 10.96
CA ASP A 113 -1.76 -31.50 10.93
C ASP A 113 -3.03 -30.88 11.55
N TYR A 114 -2.93 -29.66 12.07
CA TYR A 114 -4.01 -29.02 12.82
C TYR A 114 -5.30 -28.77 11.99
N LEU A 115 -5.23 -28.77 10.64
CA LEU A 115 -6.39 -28.57 9.77
C LEU A 115 -7.12 -29.88 9.46
N TRP A 116 -6.43 -31.01 9.55
CA TRP A 116 -6.96 -32.33 9.19
C TRP A 116 -8.33 -32.63 9.81
N ARG A 117 -8.47 -32.45 11.13
CA ARG A 117 -9.72 -32.73 11.85
C ARG A 117 -10.90 -31.89 11.34
N TYR A 118 -10.63 -30.68 10.88
CA TYR A 118 -11.64 -29.78 10.32
C TYR A 118 -11.97 -30.18 8.88
N ALA A 119 -10.97 -30.58 8.10
CA ALA A 119 -11.16 -31.08 6.74
C ALA A 119 -12.09 -32.31 6.69
N GLN A 120 -11.98 -33.21 7.67
CA GLN A 120 -12.87 -34.38 7.78
C GLN A 120 -14.36 -34.04 8.00
N ARG A 121 -14.66 -32.81 8.41
CA ARG A 121 -16.02 -32.36 8.76
C ARG A 121 -16.60 -31.36 7.77
N LEU A 122 -15.94 -31.15 6.63
CA LEU A 122 -16.43 -30.29 5.57
C LEU A 122 -17.79 -30.79 5.03
N PRO A 123 -18.66 -29.88 4.56
CA PRO A 123 -19.95 -30.26 4.01
C PRO A 123 -19.79 -30.96 2.66
N ALA A 124 -20.81 -31.71 2.24
CA ALA A 124 -20.98 -32.06 0.84
C ALA A 124 -21.44 -30.83 0.04
N ARG A 125 -21.48 -30.94 -1.30
CA ARG A 125 -22.24 -29.96 -2.10
C ARG A 125 -23.72 -30.11 -1.75
N GLY A 126 -24.47 -29.00 -1.83
CA GLY A 126 -25.85 -28.92 -1.38
C GLY A 126 -26.04 -28.78 0.15
N ASP A 127 -25.01 -29.08 0.94
CA ASP A 127 -25.07 -29.07 2.40
C ASP A 127 -24.49 -27.80 3.04
N ILE A 128 -24.95 -27.53 4.26
CA ILE A 128 -24.37 -26.55 5.19
C ILE A 128 -23.66 -27.29 6.33
N ALA A 129 -22.38 -27.03 6.55
CA ALA A 129 -21.66 -27.44 7.75
C ALA A 129 -21.52 -26.26 8.71
N ILE A 130 -21.73 -26.50 10.00
CA ILE A 130 -21.54 -25.51 11.06
C ILE A 130 -20.42 -25.99 11.98
N PHE A 131 -19.34 -25.24 12.05
CA PHE A 131 -18.24 -25.47 12.99
C PHE A 131 -18.50 -24.65 14.25
N ASN A 132 -18.84 -25.35 15.33
CA ASN A 132 -18.96 -24.78 16.67
C ASN A 132 -17.62 -24.94 17.39
N ARG A 133 -16.84 -23.86 17.42
CA ARG A 133 -15.36 -23.88 17.50
C ARG A 133 -14.80 -24.39 16.16
N SER A 134 -13.82 -23.72 15.59
CA SER A 134 -13.32 -23.96 14.22
C SER A 134 -11.79 -24.05 14.19
N HIS A 135 -11.20 -24.13 13.01
CA HIS A 135 -9.74 -24.08 12.82
C HIS A 135 -9.08 -22.81 13.36
N TYR A 136 -9.86 -21.77 13.67
CA TYR A 136 -9.36 -20.59 14.37
C TYR A 136 -8.93 -20.84 15.81
N GLU A 137 -9.32 -21.95 16.45
CA GLU A 137 -8.83 -22.29 17.80
C GLU A 137 -7.30 -22.37 17.85
N GLU A 138 -6.64 -22.69 16.73
CA GLU A 138 -5.18 -22.71 16.59
C GLU A 138 -4.57 -21.32 16.83
N VAL A 139 -5.19 -20.25 16.33
CA VAL A 139 -4.68 -18.88 16.47
C VAL A 139 -5.35 -18.13 17.63
N LEU A 140 -6.19 -18.82 18.40
CA LEU A 140 -6.91 -18.29 19.56
C LEU A 140 -6.46 -19.00 20.84
N VAL A 141 -6.96 -20.21 21.09
CA VAL A 141 -6.69 -20.96 22.33
C VAL A 141 -5.25 -21.42 22.39
N VAL A 142 -4.72 -22.01 21.32
CA VAL A 142 -3.32 -22.49 21.29
C VAL A 142 -2.33 -21.33 21.35
N ARG A 143 -2.73 -20.15 20.85
CA ARG A 143 -1.95 -18.91 20.97
C ARG A 143 -1.92 -18.34 22.39
N VAL A 144 -3.06 -18.30 23.08
CA VAL A 144 -3.16 -17.78 24.46
C VAL A 144 -2.53 -18.75 25.48
N HIS A 145 -2.56 -20.04 25.16
CA HIS A 145 -1.95 -21.12 25.94
C HIS A 145 -0.88 -21.81 25.09
N SER A 146 0.29 -21.18 24.99
CA SER A 146 1.41 -21.69 24.18
C SER A 146 1.87 -23.10 24.56
N GLU A 147 1.59 -23.55 25.78
CA GLU A 147 1.80 -24.93 26.26
C GLU A 147 0.99 -25.96 25.44
N ALA A 148 -0.14 -25.55 24.85
CA ALA A 148 -0.93 -26.41 23.97
C ALA A 148 -0.20 -26.70 22.65
N LEU A 149 0.71 -25.83 22.22
CA LEU A 149 1.54 -26.02 21.04
C LEU A 149 2.54 -27.17 21.25
N ASP A 150 3.04 -27.34 22.49
CA ASP A 150 3.96 -28.45 22.83
C ASP A 150 3.33 -29.82 22.54
N ARG A 151 2.02 -29.93 22.73
CA ARG A 151 1.27 -31.18 22.50
C ARG A 151 1.16 -31.57 21.03
N GLN A 152 1.39 -30.62 20.11
CA GLN A 152 1.40 -30.88 18.68
C GLN A 152 2.70 -31.54 18.19
N ARG A 153 3.73 -31.70 19.06
CA ARG A 153 4.99 -32.38 18.74
C ARG A 153 5.65 -31.88 17.45
N LEU A 154 5.56 -30.57 17.21
CA LEU A 154 6.16 -29.93 16.05
C LEU A 154 7.70 -29.95 16.17
N PRO A 155 8.44 -30.19 15.08
CA PRO A 155 9.89 -30.04 15.07
C PRO A 155 10.34 -28.62 15.47
N ASP A 156 11.48 -28.50 16.15
CA ASP A 156 12.01 -27.19 16.57
C ASP A 156 12.26 -26.25 15.38
N SER A 157 12.63 -26.79 14.22
CA SER A 157 12.85 -26.02 12.98
C SER A 157 11.61 -25.30 12.47
N VAL A 158 10.41 -25.76 12.82
CA VAL A 158 9.14 -25.13 12.43
C VAL A 158 8.51 -24.32 13.58
N ARG A 159 9.07 -24.38 14.79
CA ARG A 159 8.62 -23.64 15.97
C ARG A 159 9.39 -22.32 16.09
N THR A 160 9.11 -21.40 15.17
CA THR A 160 9.74 -20.08 15.14
C THR A 160 8.88 -19.03 15.85
N GLU A 161 9.47 -17.87 16.16
CA GLU A 161 8.73 -16.71 16.68
C GLU A 161 7.61 -16.25 15.72
N THR A 162 7.77 -16.52 14.42
CA THR A 162 6.84 -16.19 13.33
C THR A 162 5.77 -17.25 13.08
N ILE A 163 5.59 -18.22 13.99
CA ILE A 163 4.65 -19.32 13.79
C ILE A 163 3.21 -18.82 13.58
N TRP A 164 2.79 -17.75 14.26
CA TRP A 164 1.43 -17.22 14.16
C TRP A 164 1.17 -16.57 12.80
N ASP A 165 2.13 -15.81 12.28
CA ASP A 165 2.05 -15.25 10.92
C ASP A 165 1.93 -16.37 9.88
N ARG A 166 2.68 -17.46 10.08
CA ARG A 166 2.56 -18.66 9.25
C ARG A 166 1.18 -19.28 9.36
N ARG A 167 0.63 -19.46 10.58
CA ARG A 167 -0.72 -20.02 10.79
C ARG A 167 -1.80 -19.19 10.14
N TYR A 168 -1.74 -17.86 10.22
CA TYR A 168 -2.71 -16.99 9.53
C TYR A 168 -2.66 -17.19 8.00
N ARG A 169 -1.45 -17.27 7.43
CA ARG A 169 -1.27 -17.56 6.00
C ARG A 169 -1.80 -18.95 5.62
N GLU A 170 -1.52 -19.98 6.42
CA GLU A 170 -2.01 -21.34 6.20
C GLU A 170 -3.54 -21.41 6.22
N ILE A 171 -4.18 -20.78 7.22
CA ILE A 171 -5.63 -20.68 7.33
C ILE A 171 -6.22 -19.98 6.09
N ASN A 172 -5.68 -18.83 5.71
CA ASN A 172 -6.16 -18.09 4.54
C ASN A 172 -6.01 -18.88 3.24
N ASN A 173 -4.92 -19.64 3.10
CA ASN A 173 -4.69 -20.51 1.95
C ASN A 173 -5.68 -21.67 1.91
N TRP A 174 -5.97 -22.30 3.04
CA TRP A 174 -6.94 -23.39 3.12
C TRP A 174 -8.37 -22.90 2.81
N GLU A 175 -8.76 -21.76 3.35
CA GLU A 175 -10.07 -21.16 3.08
C GLU A 175 -10.24 -20.73 1.62
N ARG A 176 -9.16 -20.23 1.00
CA ARG A 176 -9.10 -19.97 -0.44
C ARG A 176 -9.28 -21.25 -1.24
N TYR A 177 -8.51 -22.29 -0.92
CA TYR A 177 -8.62 -23.60 -1.57
C TYR A 177 -10.06 -24.13 -1.54
N LEU A 178 -10.75 -24.03 -0.40
CA LEU A 178 -12.15 -24.41 -0.28
C LEU A 178 -13.07 -23.54 -1.14
N THR A 179 -12.88 -22.22 -1.11
CA THR A 179 -13.67 -21.26 -1.89
C THR A 179 -13.53 -21.50 -3.39
N ASP A 180 -12.32 -21.77 -3.87
CA ASP A 180 -12.01 -22.05 -5.27
C ASP A 180 -12.66 -23.38 -5.74
N ASN A 181 -12.90 -24.31 -4.81
CA ASN A 181 -13.61 -25.58 -5.05
C ASN A 181 -15.14 -25.48 -4.87
N GLY A 182 -15.68 -24.28 -4.68
CA GLY A 182 -17.13 -24.05 -4.54
C GLY A 182 -17.66 -24.19 -3.12
N PHE A 183 -16.82 -24.10 -2.09
CA PHE A 183 -17.25 -24.07 -0.70
C PHE A 183 -17.22 -22.66 -0.14
N ARG A 184 -18.39 -22.07 0.11
CA ARG A 184 -18.51 -20.71 0.65
C ARG A 184 -18.35 -20.71 2.15
N ILE A 185 -17.39 -19.92 2.65
CA ILE A 185 -17.11 -19.82 4.08
C ILE A 185 -17.74 -18.55 4.64
N VAL A 186 -18.57 -18.71 5.67
CA VAL A 186 -19.20 -17.63 6.42
C VAL A 186 -18.61 -17.63 7.83
N LYS A 187 -17.97 -16.52 8.21
CA LYS A 187 -17.31 -16.36 9.50
C LYS A 187 -18.17 -15.50 10.40
N VAL A 188 -18.57 -16.02 11.55
CA VAL A 188 -19.39 -15.30 12.52
C VAL A 188 -18.72 -15.33 13.88
N PHE A 189 -18.43 -14.15 14.41
CA PHE A 189 -17.95 -13.98 15.77
C PHE A 189 -19.05 -13.39 16.66
N LEU A 190 -19.39 -14.09 17.75
CA LEU A 190 -20.34 -13.59 18.76
C LEU A 190 -19.56 -12.84 19.84
N ASN A 191 -19.50 -11.52 19.69
CA ASN A 191 -18.82 -10.66 20.66
C ASN A 191 -19.64 -10.55 21.97
N LEU A 192 -18.95 -10.61 23.10
CA LEU A 192 -19.54 -10.58 24.45
C LEU A 192 -18.75 -9.59 25.30
N SER A 193 -19.42 -8.81 26.16
CA SER A 193 -18.70 -7.96 27.11
C SER A 193 -18.24 -8.77 28.33
N LYS A 194 -17.13 -8.34 28.94
CA LYS A 194 -16.59 -8.95 30.16
C LYS A 194 -17.63 -9.00 31.27
N GLU A 195 -18.46 -7.96 31.41
CA GLU A 195 -19.52 -7.91 32.43
C GLU A 195 -20.70 -8.85 32.11
N GLU A 196 -21.15 -8.90 30.85
CA GLU A 196 -22.22 -9.82 30.47
C GLU A 196 -21.80 -11.29 30.65
N GLN A 197 -20.53 -11.62 30.37
CA GLN A 197 -20.00 -12.95 30.66
C GLN A 197 -20.06 -13.27 32.16
N ARG A 198 -19.74 -12.32 33.05
CA ARG A 198 -19.85 -12.48 34.51
C ARG A 198 -21.27 -12.80 34.92
N ILE A 199 -22.24 -12.02 34.44
CA ILE A 199 -23.67 -12.20 34.73
C ILE A 199 -24.13 -13.58 34.25
N ARG A 200 -23.67 -14.03 33.08
CA ARG A 200 -23.99 -15.36 32.56
C ARG A 200 -23.39 -16.49 33.39
N PHE A 201 -22.19 -16.32 33.94
CA PHE A 201 -21.60 -17.30 34.85
C PHE A 201 -22.30 -17.34 36.21
N MET A 202 -22.63 -16.19 36.81
CA MET A 202 -23.41 -16.13 38.05
C MET A 202 -24.76 -16.84 37.88
N LYS A 203 -25.48 -16.57 36.77
CA LYS A 203 -26.72 -17.28 36.44
C LYS A 203 -26.58 -18.79 36.25
N ARG A 204 -25.38 -19.30 35.96
CA ARG A 204 -25.12 -20.75 35.87
C ARG A 204 -24.77 -21.37 37.22
N ILE A 205 -24.52 -20.56 38.25
CA ILE A 205 -24.26 -21.01 39.63
C ILE A 205 -25.54 -20.89 40.46
N ASP A 206 -26.24 -19.76 40.30
CA ASP A 206 -27.40 -19.40 41.13
C ASP A 206 -28.68 -20.17 40.74
N LEU A 207 -28.76 -20.65 39.49
CA LEU A 207 -29.94 -21.35 38.96
C LEU A 207 -29.67 -22.86 38.84
N PRO A 208 -30.30 -23.70 39.68
CA PRO A 208 -30.05 -25.13 39.73
C PRO A 208 -30.13 -25.82 38.35
N GLU A 209 -31.06 -25.41 37.50
CA GLU A 209 -31.28 -25.98 36.16
C GLU A 209 -30.18 -25.63 35.13
N LYS A 210 -29.25 -24.73 35.48
CA LYS A 210 -28.13 -24.31 34.63
C LYS A 210 -26.76 -24.72 35.18
N ASN A 211 -26.70 -25.29 36.37
CA ASN A 211 -25.47 -25.70 37.03
C ASN A 211 -24.63 -26.67 36.19
N TRP A 212 -25.29 -27.54 35.41
CA TRP A 212 -24.61 -28.45 34.48
C TRP A 212 -23.81 -27.77 33.36
N LYS A 213 -24.03 -26.46 33.12
CA LYS A 213 -23.27 -25.64 32.15
C LYS A 213 -22.10 -24.88 32.78
N PHE A 214 -21.90 -24.99 34.10
CA PHE A 214 -20.82 -24.31 34.79
C PHE A 214 -19.55 -25.19 34.82
N SER A 215 -18.40 -24.57 34.60
CA SER A 215 -17.10 -25.22 34.63
C SER A 215 -16.09 -24.30 35.34
N ALA A 216 -15.34 -24.86 36.29
CA ALA A 216 -14.28 -24.12 36.97
C ALA A 216 -13.14 -23.71 36.03
N ALA A 217 -12.97 -24.41 34.89
CA ALA A 217 -12.01 -24.03 33.87
C ALA A 217 -12.40 -22.70 33.20
N ASP A 218 -13.68 -22.48 32.91
CA ASP A 218 -14.19 -21.25 32.28
C ASP A 218 -13.87 -20.00 33.11
N VAL A 219 -13.87 -20.14 34.45
CA VAL A 219 -13.50 -19.06 35.37
C VAL A 219 -12.00 -18.76 35.33
N ARG A 220 -11.15 -19.77 35.12
CA ARG A 220 -9.71 -19.58 34.93
C ARG A 220 -9.41 -18.93 33.59
N GLU A 221 -10.07 -19.37 32.53
CA GLU A 221 -9.94 -18.77 31.18
C GLU A 221 -10.28 -17.28 31.18
N ARG A 222 -11.29 -16.87 31.99
CA ARG A 222 -11.66 -15.46 32.16
C ARG A 222 -10.50 -14.57 32.64
N ARG A 223 -9.49 -15.12 33.33
CA ARG A 223 -8.30 -14.34 33.76
C ARG A 223 -7.47 -13.86 32.57
N ARG A 224 -7.50 -14.58 31.44
CA ARG A 224 -6.79 -14.26 30.19
C ARG A 224 -7.67 -13.48 29.21
N TRP A 225 -8.68 -12.76 29.71
CA TRP A 225 -9.64 -12.02 28.89
C TRP A 225 -8.94 -11.10 27.89
N ASP A 226 -7.98 -10.33 28.37
CA ASP A 226 -7.30 -9.31 27.58
C ASP A 226 -6.44 -9.96 26.47
N ASP A 227 -5.78 -11.08 26.76
CA ASP A 227 -5.04 -11.88 25.77
C ASP A 227 -5.96 -12.40 24.65
N TYR A 228 -7.15 -12.90 25.01
CA TYR A 228 -8.14 -13.32 24.01
C TYR A 228 -8.65 -12.15 23.17
N GLN A 229 -8.85 -10.96 23.74
CA GLN A 229 -9.27 -9.78 22.96
C GLN A 229 -8.24 -9.44 21.88
N VAL A 230 -6.94 -9.50 22.23
CA VAL A 230 -5.84 -9.31 21.27
C VAL A 230 -5.86 -10.43 20.21
N ALA A 231 -5.91 -11.69 20.62
CA ALA A 231 -5.89 -12.83 19.70
C ALA A 231 -7.06 -12.81 18.70
N PHE A 232 -8.28 -12.48 19.15
CA PHE A 232 -9.44 -12.34 18.26
C PHE A 232 -9.30 -11.13 17.33
N SER A 233 -8.81 -10.00 17.82
CA SER A 233 -8.59 -8.78 17.02
C SER A 233 -7.59 -9.04 15.88
N GLU A 234 -6.48 -9.70 16.18
CA GLU A 234 -5.48 -10.09 15.18
C GLU A 234 -6.01 -11.15 14.21
N MET A 235 -6.72 -12.18 14.70
CA MET A 235 -7.35 -13.18 13.85
C MET A 235 -8.32 -12.53 12.84
N LEU A 236 -9.20 -11.64 13.29
CA LEU A 236 -10.13 -10.94 12.41
C LEU A 236 -9.39 -10.05 11.40
N SER A 237 -8.33 -9.37 11.82
CA SER A 237 -7.50 -8.53 10.96
C SER A 237 -6.81 -9.35 9.86
N ALA A 238 -6.18 -10.47 10.25
CA ALA A 238 -5.36 -11.28 9.36
C ALA A 238 -6.18 -12.15 8.41
N THR A 239 -7.42 -12.50 8.77
CA THR A 239 -8.24 -13.48 8.03
C THR A 239 -9.43 -12.87 7.29
N SER A 240 -9.64 -11.55 7.42
CA SER A 240 -10.61 -10.81 6.60
C SER A 240 -9.97 -10.45 5.25
N THR A 241 -9.83 -11.40 4.34
CA THR A 241 -9.18 -11.20 3.04
C THR A 241 -10.15 -10.78 1.94
N ARG A 242 -9.70 -9.94 1.00
CA ARG A 242 -10.49 -9.44 -0.14
C ARG A 242 -10.29 -10.27 -1.42
N ASP A 243 -9.22 -11.05 -1.47
CA ASP A 243 -8.55 -11.37 -2.73
C ASP A 243 -9.17 -12.55 -3.49
N ILE A 244 -9.44 -12.27 -4.77
CA ILE A 244 -9.59 -13.26 -5.84
C ILE A 244 -8.30 -14.08 -5.90
N GLY A 245 -8.43 -15.38 -5.64
CA GLY A 245 -7.38 -16.37 -5.81
C GLY A 245 -7.29 -16.88 -7.24
N VAL A 246 -6.68 -18.04 -7.42
CA VAL A 246 -6.50 -18.69 -8.73
C VAL A 246 -7.87 -18.96 -9.34
N VAL A 247 -8.18 -18.32 -10.48
CA VAL A 247 -9.42 -18.58 -11.23
C VAL A 247 -9.14 -19.73 -12.20
N GLY A 248 -9.72 -20.90 -11.95
CA GLY A 248 -9.63 -22.08 -12.83
C GLY A 248 -10.83 -22.19 -13.78
N ARG A 249 -10.68 -22.97 -14.87
CA ARG A 249 -11.73 -23.19 -15.91
C ARG A 249 -12.38 -21.89 -16.40
N VAL A 250 -11.53 -20.94 -16.77
CA VAL A 250 -11.94 -19.57 -17.11
C VAL A 250 -12.29 -19.47 -18.59
N ALA A 251 -13.50 -19.03 -18.90
CA ALA A 251 -13.88 -18.65 -20.25
C ALA A 251 -13.18 -17.32 -20.64
N PRO A 252 -12.91 -17.06 -21.93
CA PRO A 252 -12.26 -15.82 -22.38
C PRO A 252 -12.92 -14.54 -21.84
N GLU A 253 -14.25 -14.52 -21.74
CA GLU A 253 -15.04 -13.37 -21.27
C GLU A 253 -14.79 -13.08 -19.79
N HIS A 254 -14.56 -14.12 -18.98
CA HIS A 254 -14.25 -13.97 -17.56
C HIS A 254 -12.87 -13.34 -17.34
N LYS A 255 -11.90 -13.60 -18.23
CA LYS A 255 -10.59 -12.96 -18.20
C LYS A 255 -10.69 -11.45 -18.44
N VAL A 256 -11.50 -11.05 -19.42
CA VAL A 256 -11.80 -9.63 -19.70
C VAL A 256 -12.51 -8.98 -18.52
N LEU A 257 -13.56 -9.62 -17.99
CA LEU A 257 -14.32 -9.11 -16.85
C LEU A 257 -13.43 -8.89 -15.62
N LEU A 258 -12.52 -9.82 -15.34
CA LEU A 258 -11.57 -9.70 -14.22
C LEU A 258 -10.65 -8.49 -14.40
N ALA A 259 -10.08 -8.31 -15.59
CA ALA A 259 -9.22 -7.16 -15.88
C ALA A 259 -9.99 -5.84 -15.70
N ASP A 260 -11.22 -5.74 -16.21
CA ASP A 260 -12.04 -4.54 -16.09
C ASP A 260 -12.47 -4.24 -14.66
N LEU A 261 -12.80 -5.27 -13.86
CA LEU A 261 -13.14 -5.10 -12.45
C LEU A 261 -11.95 -4.55 -11.64
N LEU A 262 -10.76 -5.13 -11.84
CA LEU A 262 -9.54 -4.67 -11.16
C LEU A 262 -9.18 -3.23 -11.57
N LYS A 263 -9.35 -2.87 -12.85
CA LYS A 263 -9.18 -1.50 -13.34
C LYS A 263 -10.19 -0.53 -12.71
N LYS A 264 -11.47 -0.91 -12.62
CA LYS A 264 -12.52 -0.10 -11.97
C LYS A 264 -12.25 0.12 -10.48
N GLN A 265 -11.54 -0.80 -9.83
CA GLN A 265 -11.10 -0.65 -8.44
C GLN A 265 -9.86 0.27 -8.29
N GLY A 266 -9.33 0.80 -9.40
CA GLY A 266 -8.19 1.71 -9.40
C GLY A 266 -6.83 1.03 -9.50
N HIS A 267 -6.79 -0.29 -9.71
CA HIS A 267 -5.53 -1.01 -9.94
C HIS A 267 -5.01 -0.77 -11.36
N VAL A 268 -3.69 -0.88 -11.53
CA VAL A 268 -3.04 -0.99 -12.85
C VAL A 268 -2.88 -2.47 -13.12
N VAL A 269 -3.51 -2.96 -14.19
CA VAL A 269 -3.61 -4.40 -14.45
C VAL A 269 -2.71 -4.80 -15.60
N ALA A 270 -1.83 -5.77 -15.34
CA ALA A 270 -1.08 -6.48 -16.37
C ALA A 270 -1.71 -7.85 -16.60
N MET A 271 -1.89 -8.24 -17.85
CA MET A 271 -2.43 -9.56 -18.22
C MET A 271 -1.47 -10.25 -19.19
N THR A 272 -1.13 -11.50 -18.90
CA THR A 272 -0.27 -12.34 -19.74
C THR A 272 -1.06 -13.49 -20.37
N GLY A 273 -0.71 -13.85 -21.60
CA GLY A 273 -1.28 -15.01 -22.29
C GLY A 273 -0.58 -15.29 -23.62
N ASP A 274 -0.89 -16.44 -24.20
CA ASP A 274 -0.26 -17.00 -25.40
C ASP A 274 -1.28 -17.40 -26.47
N GLY A 275 -2.51 -17.74 -26.06
CA GLY A 275 -3.58 -18.18 -26.95
C GLY A 275 -4.44 -17.06 -27.54
N VAL A 276 -5.15 -17.38 -28.62
CA VAL A 276 -6.18 -16.52 -29.21
C VAL A 276 -7.26 -16.16 -28.19
N ASN A 277 -7.54 -17.08 -27.26
CA ASN A 277 -8.49 -16.92 -26.16
C ASN A 277 -8.07 -15.84 -25.14
N ASP A 278 -6.78 -15.50 -25.08
CA ASP A 278 -6.26 -14.47 -24.18
C ASP A 278 -6.24 -13.09 -24.81
N ALA A 279 -6.27 -13.01 -26.15
CA ALA A 279 -6.14 -11.75 -26.88
C ALA A 279 -7.14 -10.67 -26.44
N PRO A 280 -8.45 -10.96 -26.20
CA PRO A 280 -9.37 -9.96 -25.68
C PRO A 280 -8.97 -9.41 -24.31
N ALA A 281 -8.47 -10.27 -23.42
CA ALA A 281 -8.13 -9.90 -22.05
C ALA A 281 -6.77 -9.19 -21.97
N ILE A 282 -5.80 -9.63 -22.77
CA ILE A 282 -4.53 -8.92 -23.02
C ILE A 282 -4.82 -7.50 -23.50
N LYS A 283 -5.79 -7.32 -24.42
CA LYS A 283 -6.18 -6.01 -24.92
C LYS A 283 -6.91 -5.15 -23.88
N ALA A 284 -7.74 -5.77 -23.04
CA ALA A 284 -8.49 -5.08 -22.00
C ALA A 284 -7.61 -4.58 -20.84
N ALA A 285 -6.49 -5.25 -20.55
CA ALA A 285 -5.56 -4.85 -19.51
C ALA A 285 -4.88 -3.49 -19.76
N ASP A 286 -4.38 -2.84 -18.70
CA ASP A 286 -3.57 -1.62 -18.87
C ASP A 286 -2.19 -1.96 -19.50
N ILE A 287 -1.66 -3.16 -19.25
CA ILE A 287 -0.47 -3.70 -19.93
C ILE A 287 -0.76 -5.13 -20.37
N GLY A 288 -1.00 -5.34 -21.66
CA GLY A 288 -1.10 -6.67 -22.25
C GLY A 288 0.28 -7.24 -22.57
N ILE A 289 0.57 -8.45 -22.10
CA ILE A 289 1.87 -9.13 -22.25
C ILE A 289 1.65 -10.44 -23.01
N ALA A 290 2.23 -10.56 -24.20
CA ALA A 290 2.15 -11.80 -24.97
C ALA A 290 3.41 -12.64 -24.82
N MET A 291 3.25 -13.96 -24.83
CA MET A 291 4.38 -14.89 -24.90
C MET A 291 5.00 -14.88 -26.32
N GLY A 292 6.32 -15.00 -26.40
CA GLY A 292 7.09 -15.08 -27.64
C GLY A 292 6.79 -16.34 -28.44
N SER A 293 6.52 -17.47 -27.78
CA SER A 293 5.95 -18.67 -28.41
C SER A 293 4.44 -18.59 -28.68
N GLY A 294 3.77 -17.54 -28.21
CA GLY A 294 2.33 -17.35 -28.36
C GLY A 294 1.89 -17.10 -29.80
N THR A 295 0.58 -17.21 -30.01
CA THR A 295 -0.07 -16.94 -31.30
C THR A 295 0.13 -15.50 -31.75
N ASP A 296 0.16 -15.26 -33.06
CA ASP A 296 0.29 -13.90 -33.61
C ASP A 296 -0.86 -12.99 -33.18
N VAL A 297 -2.05 -13.56 -32.93
CA VAL A 297 -3.20 -12.83 -32.41
C VAL A 297 -2.93 -12.31 -30.99
N ALA A 298 -2.35 -13.13 -30.11
CA ALA A 298 -1.97 -12.70 -28.77
C ALA A 298 -0.86 -11.63 -28.80
N LYS A 299 0.17 -11.81 -29.65
CA LYS A 299 1.26 -10.85 -29.83
C LYS A 299 0.77 -9.48 -30.33
N ASN A 300 -0.13 -9.47 -31.31
CA ASN A 300 -0.72 -8.24 -31.84
C ASN A 300 -1.67 -7.55 -30.84
N ALA A 301 -2.24 -8.29 -29.89
CA ALA A 301 -3.07 -7.72 -28.83
C ALA A 301 -2.24 -7.05 -27.72
N GLY A 302 -1.03 -7.56 -27.45
CA GLY A 302 -0.14 -7.10 -26.39
C GLY A 302 0.57 -5.77 -26.69
N ARG A 303 0.99 -5.06 -25.64
CA ARG A 303 1.92 -3.92 -25.71
C ARG A 303 3.37 -4.33 -25.47
N MET A 304 3.58 -5.53 -24.93
CA MET A 304 4.87 -6.11 -24.62
C MET A 304 4.85 -7.59 -25.05
N ILE A 305 5.96 -8.05 -25.63
CA ILE A 305 6.15 -9.45 -26.04
C ILE A 305 7.38 -9.97 -25.30
N LEU A 306 7.24 -11.11 -24.62
CA LEU A 306 8.34 -11.79 -23.94
C LEU A 306 9.03 -12.74 -24.93
N SER A 307 10.12 -12.29 -25.55
CA SER A 307 10.83 -13.10 -26.56
C SER A 307 11.42 -14.41 -26.02
N ASP A 308 11.60 -14.50 -24.71
CA ASP A 308 12.22 -15.62 -23.99
C ASP A 308 11.20 -16.49 -23.23
N ASP A 309 9.91 -16.15 -23.30
CA ASP A 309 8.82 -16.80 -22.56
C ASP A 309 9.05 -16.87 -21.03
N ASN A 310 9.90 -16.01 -20.49
CA ASN A 310 10.26 -16.06 -19.08
C ASN A 310 9.47 -15.03 -18.26
N PHE A 311 8.73 -15.51 -17.27
CA PHE A 311 7.99 -14.64 -16.36
C PHE A 311 8.90 -13.69 -15.56
N ALA A 312 10.16 -14.07 -15.32
CA ALA A 312 11.14 -13.20 -14.65
C ALA A 312 11.39 -11.90 -15.42
N THR A 313 11.24 -11.92 -16.76
CA THR A 313 11.40 -10.75 -17.63
C THR A 313 10.31 -9.71 -17.37
N ILE A 314 9.13 -10.12 -16.90
CA ILE A 314 8.08 -9.18 -16.44
C ILE A 314 8.54 -8.44 -15.18
N VAL A 315 9.14 -9.16 -14.22
CA VAL A 315 9.64 -8.55 -12.98
C VAL A 315 10.73 -7.52 -13.29
N TYR A 316 11.66 -7.88 -14.18
CA TYR A 316 12.68 -6.97 -14.70
C TYR A 316 12.07 -5.76 -15.41
N ALA A 317 11.06 -5.96 -16.26
CA ALA A 317 10.38 -4.86 -16.96
C ALA A 317 9.67 -3.90 -15.98
N VAL A 318 9.07 -4.43 -14.91
CA VAL A 318 8.47 -3.63 -13.84
C VAL A 318 9.53 -2.82 -13.09
N GLU A 319 10.67 -3.43 -12.78
CA GLU A 319 11.82 -2.75 -12.16
C GLU A 319 12.34 -1.60 -13.04
N GLN A 320 12.57 -1.85 -14.34
CA GLN A 320 12.99 -0.81 -15.29
C GLN A 320 11.95 0.29 -15.43
N GLY A 321 10.65 -0.05 -15.47
CA GLY A 321 9.56 0.93 -15.51
C GLY A 321 9.53 1.82 -14.27
N ARG A 322 9.74 1.25 -13.08
CA ARG A 322 9.84 2.01 -11.83
C ARG A 322 11.07 2.92 -11.83
N LYS A 323 12.21 2.43 -12.31
CA LYS A 323 13.46 3.20 -12.41
C LYS A 323 13.32 4.40 -13.33
N ILE A 324 12.75 4.20 -14.53
CA ILE A 324 12.50 5.28 -15.49
C ILE A 324 11.59 6.35 -14.87
N TYR A 325 10.52 5.93 -14.19
CA TYR A 325 9.59 6.88 -13.56
C TYR A 325 10.22 7.66 -12.40
N ASP A 326 11.01 6.98 -11.56
CA ASP A 326 11.77 7.62 -10.48
C ASP A 326 12.74 8.68 -11.02
N ASN A 327 13.51 8.33 -12.06
CA ASN A 327 14.42 9.26 -12.74
C ASN A 327 13.69 10.42 -13.41
N LEU A 328 12.55 10.17 -14.05
CA LEU A 328 11.72 11.22 -14.63
C LEU A 328 11.23 12.20 -13.55
N THR A 329 10.89 11.71 -12.35
CA THR A 329 10.45 12.53 -11.23
C THR A 329 11.60 13.39 -10.67
N LYS A 330 12.83 12.84 -10.58
CA LYS A 330 14.05 13.62 -10.28
C LYS A 330 14.25 14.76 -11.29
N TYR A 331 14.14 14.45 -12.58
CA TYR A 331 14.27 15.45 -13.65
C TYR A 331 13.18 16.52 -13.61
N ILE A 332 11.91 16.14 -13.44
CA ILE A 332 10.79 17.09 -13.38
C ILE A 332 10.99 18.09 -12.23
N ARG A 333 11.46 17.63 -11.06
CA ARG A 333 11.76 18.53 -9.92
C ARG A 333 12.84 19.53 -10.25
N PHE A 334 13.90 19.09 -10.91
CA PHE A 334 14.99 19.96 -11.34
C PHE A 334 14.50 21.03 -12.33
N VAL A 335 13.70 20.66 -13.34
CA VAL A 335 13.12 21.60 -14.30
C VAL A 335 12.17 22.60 -13.62
N LEU A 336 11.34 22.13 -12.68
CA LEU A 336 10.44 23.03 -11.93
C LEU A 336 11.22 24.03 -11.09
N LEU A 337 12.28 23.59 -10.41
CA LEU A 337 13.18 24.48 -9.68
C LEU A 337 13.79 25.52 -10.60
N LEU A 338 14.23 25.14 -11.79
CA LEU A 338 14.75 26.06 -12.78
C LEU A 338 13.71 27.11 -13.20
N LEU A 339 12.51 26.69 -13.59
CA LEU A 339 11.45 27.57 -14.07
C LEU A 339 10.96 28.53 -12.98
N VAL A 340 10.73 28.03 -11.77
CA VAL A 340 10.34 28.86 -10.62
C VAL A 340 11.42 29.90 -10.33
N ASN A 341 12.70 29.52 -10.35
CA ASN A 341 13.81 30.46 -10.16
C ASN A 341 13.83 31.58 -11.19
N PHE A 342 13.64 31.27 -12.47
CA PHE A 342 13.58 32.29 -13.51
C PHE A 342 12.44 33.27 -13.24
N VAL A 343 11.22 32.77 -13.02
CA VAL A 343 10.06 33.60 -12.75
C VAL A 343 10.28 34.50 -11.53
N LEU A 344 10.73 33.93 -10.41
CA LEU A 344 10.97 34.67 -9.17
C LEU A 344 12.10 35.69 -9.30
N THR A 345 13.16 35.38 -10.04
CA THR A 345 14.31 36.29 -10.19
C THR A 345 13.96 37.49 -11.06
N PHE A 346 13.25 37.30 -12.19
CA PHE A 346 12.78 38.42 -13.02
C PHE A 346 11.70 39.24 -12.31
N LEU A 347 10.76 38.58 -11.62
CA LEU A 347 9.73 39.26 -10.84
C LEU A 347 10.36 40.07 -9.69
N GLY A 348 11.29 39.48 -8.94
CA GLY A 348 11.98 40.13 -7.85
C GLY A 348 12.86 41.30 -8.32
N ALA A 349 13.59 41.15 -9.43
CA ALA A 349 14.35 42.23 -10.03
C ALA A 349 13.44 43.43 -10.39
N THR A 350 12.27 43.15 -10.98
CA THR A 350 11.28 44.18 -11.32
C THR A 350 10.70 44.86 -10.08
N LEU A 351 10.28 44.08 -9.07
CA LEU A 351 9.66 44.61 -7.85
C LEU A 351 10.62 45.46 -7.00
N PHE A 352 11.88 45.07 -6.94
CA PHE A 352 12.91 45.77 -6.15
C PHE A 352 13.73 46.77 -6.98
N ASN A 353 13.40 46.95 -8.26
CA ASN A 353 14.11 47.80 -9.21
C ASN A 353 15.63 47.55 -9.24
N ILE A 354 16.02 46.27 -9.30
CA ILE A 354 17.40 45.80 -9.39
C ILE A 354 17.71 45.50 -10.87
N ALA A 355 18.88 45.91 -11.37
CA ALA A 355 19.28 45.71 -12.78
C ALA A 355 18.20 46.11 -13.81
N ALA A 356 17.46 47.20 -13.55
CA ALA A 356 16.36 47.68 -14.39
C ALA A 356 15.26 46.63 -14.69
N GLY A 357 15.08 45.62 -13.82
CA GLY A 357 14.12 44.54 -14.00
C GLY A 357 14.59 43.40 -14.92
N GLU A 358 15.78 43.49 -15.49
CA GLU A 358 16.38 42.47 -16.38
C GLU A 358 17.68 41.91 -15.76
N PRO A 359 17.60 40.93 -14.84
CA PRO A 359 18.76 40.39 -14.16
C PRO A 359 19.66 39.55 -15.09
N PHE A 360 19.10 38.95 -16.13
CA PHE A 360 19.81 38.12 -17.10
C PHE A 360 19.39 38.45 -18.53
N THR A 361 20.35 38.43 -19.46
CA THR A 361 20.09 38.68 -20.87
C THR A 361 19.48 37.44 -21.57
N PRO A 362 18.79 37.59 -22.71
CA PRO A 362 18.23 36.44 -23.43
C PRO A 362 19.26 35.35 -23.79
N PRO A 363 20.49 35.66 -24.24
CA PRO A 363 21.52 34.63 -24.46
C PRO A 363 21.89 33.85 -23.19
N GLN A 364 21.94 34.51 -22.03
CA GLN A 364 22.20 33.87 -20.74
C GLN A 364 21.07 32.91 -20.34
N VAL A 365 19.82 33.33 -20.51
CA VAL A 365 18.64 32.48 -20.24
C VAL A 365 18.66 31.25 -21.16
N LEU A 366 18.93 31.43 -22.46
CA LEU A 366 19.02 30.34 -23.42
C LEU A 366 20.18 29.38 -23.08
N TRP A 367 21.33 29.90 -22.68
CA TRP A 367 22.47 29.08 -22.26
C TRP A 367 22.12 28.16 -21.09
N ILE A 368 21.49 28.70 -20.05
CA ILE A 368 21.07 27.90 -18.90
C ILE A 368 20.05 26.83 -19.32
N HIS A 369 19.08 27.14 -20.18
CA HIS A 369 18.06 26.16 -20.61
C HIS A 369 18.62 25.06 -21.52
N PHE A 370 19.45 25.41 -22.50
CA PHE A 370 19.90 24.48 -23.53
C PHE A 370 21.21 23.78 -23.20
N VAL A 371 22.10 24.40 -22.43
CA VAL A 371 23.42 23.82 -22.11
C VAL A 371 23.40 23.23 -20.70
N VAL A 372 23.05 24.02 -19.70
CA VAL A 372 23.07 23.56 -18.31
C VAL A 372 21.94 22.57 -18.05
N ASN A 373 20.69 22.95 -18.31
CA ASN A 373 19.54 22.13 -17.99
C ASN A 373 19.44 20.85 -18.83
N ALA A 374 19.72 20.91 -20.14
CA ALA A 374 19.69 19.71 -20.99
C ALA A 374 20.71 18.66 -20.53
N SER A 375 21.92 19.09 -20.14
CA SER A 375 22.96 18.17 -19.67
C SER A 375 22.59 17.48 -18.36
N PHE A 376 22.03 18.23 -17.39
CA PHE A 376 21.52 17.64 -16.15
C PHE A 376 20.26 16.80 -16.38
N GLY A 377 19.41 17.15 -17.33
CA GLY A 377 18.27 16.33 -17.71
C GLY A 377 18.67 14.97 -18.23
N PHE A 378 19.73 14.91 -19.07
CA PHE A 378 20.31 13.65 -19.50
C PHE A 378 20.91 12.87 -18.32
N ALA A 379 21.70 13.52 -17.46
CA ALA A 379 22.31 12.86 -16.31
C ALA A 379 21.29 12.31 -15.30
N LEU A 380 20.22 13.06 -15.00
CA LEU A 380 19.14 12.64 -14.11
C LEU A 380 18.26 11.54 -14.73
N GLY A 381 18.04 11.58 -16.06
CA GLY A 381 17.27 10.58 -16.77
C GLY A 381 17.91 9.18 -16.73
N PHE A 382 19.24 9.12 -16.84
CA PHE A 382 20.02 7.87 -16.80
C PHE A 382 20.62 7.55 -15.42
N ASP A 383 20.12 8.21 -14.38
CA ASP A 383 20.63 8.03 -13.02
C ASP A 383 20.41 6.60 -12.49
N ARG A 384 21.15 6.26 -11.44
CA ARG A 384 21.01 4.99 -10.74
C ARG A 384 19.67 4.87 -10.04
N GLU A 385 19.23 3.63 -9.88
CA GLU A 385 18.00 3.31 -9.17
C GLU A 385 18.09 3.73 -7.70
N SER A 386 16.99 4.30 -7.20
CA SER A 386 16.90 4.63 -5.77
C SER A 386 16.90 3.36 -4.92
N ALA A 387 17.63 3.38 -3.81
CA ALA A 387 17.65 2.25 -2.88
C ALA A 387 16.23 1.91 -2.41
N GLY A 388 15.91 0.61 -2.39
CA GLY A 388 14.61 0.15 -1.91
C GLY A 388 13.46 0.23 -2.93
N LEU A 389 13.72 0.55 -4.21
CA LEU A 389 12.68 0.85 -5.21
C LEU A 389 11.67 -0.31 -5.42
N MET A 390 12.13 -1.56 -5.39
CA MET A 390 11.28 -2.73 -5.57
C MET A 390 10.50 -3.12 -4.29
N GLN A 391 10.98 -2.72 -3.12
CA GLN A 391 10.30 -2.91 -1.83
C GLN A 391 9.13 -1.93 -1.63
N ARG A 392 9.11 -0.81 -2.35
CA ARG A 392 8.01 0.17 -2.31
C ARG A 392 6.74 -0.41 -2.93
N ARG A 393 5.58 -0.06 -2.37
CA ARG A 393 4.27 -0.43 -2.93
C ARG A 393 4.07 0.23 -4.31
N PRO A 394 3.32 -0.40 -5.24
CA PRO A 394 2.95 0.25 -6.50
C PRO A 394 2.24 1.58 -6.25
N ARG A 395 2.57 2.61 -7.03
CA ARG A 395 1.94 3.92 -6.87
C ARG A 395 0.44 3.85 -7.19
N PRO A 396 -0.42 4.62 -6.50
CA PRO A 396 -1.82 4.74 -6.84
C PRO A 396 -2.05 5.33 -8.24
N ARG A 397 -3.09 4.85 -8.93
CA ARG A 397 -3.53 5.40 -10.21
C ARG A 397 -4.01 6.84 -10.01
N GLY A 398 -3.35 7.80 -10.65
CA GLY A 398 -3.70 9.22 -10.58
C GLY A 398 -2.88 10.06 -9.58
N GLU A 399 -1.89 9.49 -8.91
CA GLU A 399 -0.94 10.29 -8.13
C GLU A 399 -0.20 11.29 -9.04
N SER A 400 -0.27 12.57 -8.69
CA SER A 400 0.40 13.65 -9.40
C SER A 400 1.89 13.65 -9.08
N VAL A 401 2.72 13.94 -10.09
CA VAL A 401 4.16 14.19 -9.89
C VAL A 401 4.39 15.45 -9.03
N LEU A 402 3.44 16.39 -9.07
CA LEU A 402 3.47 17.65 -8.30
C LEU A 402 2.78 17.45 -6.95
N THR A 403 3.44 16.77 -6.02
CA THR A 403 2.95 16.63 -4.65
C THR A 403 3.16 17.92 -3.87
N ARG A 404 2.35 18.17 -2.82
CA ARG A 404 2.52 19.35 -1.96
C ARG A 404 3.94 19.48 -1.37
N PRO A 405 4.57 18.40 -0.87
CA PRO A 405 5.95 18.48 -0.38
C PRO A 405 6.94 18.94 -1.46
N VAL A 406 6.78 18.44 -2.69
CA VAL A 406 7.61 18.86 -3.83
C VAL A 406 7.41 20.34 -4.13
N LEU A 407 6.17 20.82 -4.20
CA LEU A 407 5.88 22.24 -4.46
C LEU A 407 6.47 23.17 -3.40
N VAL A 408 6.35 22.80 -2.12
CA VAL A 408 6.90 23.59 -1.00
C VAL A 408 8.44 23.61 -1.07
N THR A 409 9.06 22.45 -1.27
CA THR A 409 10.52 22.34 -1.32
C THR A 409 11.10 23.11 -2.51
N VAL A 410 10.52 22.93 -3.70
CA VAL A 410 10.91 23.66 -4.92
C VAL A 410 10.68 25.17 -4.76
N GLY A 411 9.56 25.58 -4.16
CA GLY A 411 9.26 26.99 -3.93
C GLY A 411 10.22 27.67 -2.94
N LEU A 412 10.51 27.03 -1.81
CA LEU A 412 11.46 27.55 -0.81
C LEU A 412 12.88 27.63 -1.37
N ALA A 413 13.33 26.60 -2.09
CA ALA A 413 14.63 26.62 -2.71
C ALA A 413 14.74 27.64 -3.84
N GLY A 414 13.69 27.78 -4.65
CA GLY A 414 13.59 28.82 -5.67
C GLY A 414 13.71 30.21 -5.05
N LEU A 415 12.99 30.46 -3.97
CA LEU A 415 13.08 31.73 -3.25
C LEU A 415 14.49 31.98 -2.70
N ALA A 416 15.12 30.98 -2.08
CA ALA A 416 16.47 31.10 -1.54
C ALA A 416 17.50 31.45 -2.62
N ILE A 417 17.45 30.75 -3.75
CA ILE A 417 18.32 31.02 -4.90
C ILE A 417 18.05 32.44 -5.43
N THR A 418 16.79 32.82 -5.64
CA THR A 418 16.45 34.19 -6.08
C THR A 418 17.00 35.28 -5.16
N VAL A 419 16.85 35.13 -3.83
CA VAL A 419 17.39 36.10 -2.85
C VAL A 419 18.91 36.22 -2.98
N ILE A 420 19.59 35.08 -3.13
CA ILE A 420 21.05 35.05 -3.33
C ILE A 420 21.44 35.75 -4.63
N LEU A 421 20.78 35.45 -5.75
CA LEU A 421 21.08 36.02 -7.07
C LEU A 421 20.88 37.53 -7.09
N LEU A 422 19.72 38.02 -6.62
CA LEU A 422 19.44 39.46 -6.55
C LEU A 422 20.38 40.17 -5.57
N GLY A 423 20.73 39.52 -4.46
CA GLY A 423 21.73 40.00 -3.51
C GLY A 423 23.10 40.19 -4.16
N LEU A 424 23.55 39.23 -4.98
CA LEU A 424 24.83 39.32 -5.71
C LEU A 424 24.82 40.43 -6.77
N ILE A 425 23.71 40.61 -7.49
CA ILE A 425 23.56 41.71 -8.46
C ILE A 425 23.70 43.05 -7.75
N LYS A 426 22.96 43.24 -6.65
CA LYS A 426 23.01 44.47 -5.84
C LYS A 426 24.37 44.69 -5.18
N LEU A 427 25.05 43.62 -4.75
CA LEU A 427 26.41 43.69 -4.23
C LEU A 427 27.38 44.16 -5.34
N GLY A 428 27.21 43.66 -6.57
CA GLY A 428 27.96 44.10 -7.75
C GLY A 428 27.83 45.60 -8.01
N GLU A 429 26.60 46.11 -7.98
CA GLU A 429 26.28 47.53 -8.16
C GLU A 429 26.87 48.40 -7.05
N SER A 430 26.71 48.00 -5.79
CA SER A 430 27.09 48.82 -4.62
C SER A 430 28.57 48.77 -4.24
N TRP A 431 29.22 47.61 -4.34
CA TRP A 431 30.61 47.42 -3.93
C TRP A 431 31.61 47.59 -5.07
N TYR A 432 31.23 47.22 -6.29
CA TYR A 432 32.11 47.24 -7.46
C TYR A 432 31.74 48.30 -8.50
N GLY A 433 30.64 49.04 -8.29
CA GLY A 433 30.22 50.16 -9.14
C GLY A 433 29.79 49.76 -10.55
N SER A 434 29.53 48.47 -10.82
CA SER A 434 29.18 47.97 -12.15
C SER A 434 28.11 46.88 -12.07
N ALA A 435 26.95 47.16 -12.67
CA ALA A 435 25.86 46.19 -12.81
C ALA A 435 26.29 44.98 -13.67
N ALA A 436 27.19 45.16 -14.63
CA ALA A 436 27.66 44.07 -15.50
C ALA A 436 28.46 43.02 -14.72
N ILE A 437 29.26 43.45 -13.73
CA ILE A 437 29.99 42.55 -12.82
C ILE A 437 29.01 41.81 -11.91
N GLY A 438 28.01 42.50 -11.38
CA GLY A 438 26.94 41.90 -10.58
C GLY A 438 26.16 40.82 -11.34
N ASN A 439 25.72 41.13 -12.56
CA ASN A 439 25.00 40.19 -13.43
C ASN A 439 25.86 38.99 -13.80
N SER A 440 27.14 39.20 -14.13
CA SER A 440 28.07 38.11 -14.47
C SER A 440 28.36 37.21 -13.27
N THR A 441 28.52 37.80 -12.08
CA THR A 441 28.71 37.04 -10.83
C THR A 441 27.47 36.25 -10.47
N ALA A 442 26.28 36.84 -10.59
CA ALA A 442 25.01 36.15 -10.36
C ALA A 442 24.75 35.06 -11.40
N PHE A 443 25.12 35.26 -12.67
CA PHE A 443 25.00 34.24 -13.70
C PHE A 443 25.87 33.02 -13.40
N THR A 444 27.14 33.23 -13.03
CA THR A 444 28.04 32.15 -12.59
C THR A 444 27.54 31.48 -11.31
N ALA A 445 27.05 32.26 -10.34
CA ALA A 445 26.43 31.73 -9.12
C ALA A 445 25.23 30.85 -9.44
N PHE A 446 24.38 31.25 -10.38
CA PHE A 446 23.21 30.48 -10.77
C PHE A 446 23.61 29.15 -11.40
N ALA A 447 24.59 29.14 -12.31
CA ALA A 447 25.11 27.91 -12.89
C ALA A 447 25.66 26.95 -11.82
N LEU A 448 26.42 27.44 -10.84
CA LEU A 448 26.94 26.64 -9.73
C LEU A 448 25.83 26.15 -8.78
N CYS A 449 24.85 26.99 -8.47
CA CYS A 449 23.68 26.60 -7.69
C CYS A 449 22.86 25.50 -8.39
N LEU A 450 22.76 25.52 -9.72
CA LEU A 450 22.10 24.45 -10.48
C LEU A 450 22.87 23.12 -10.42
N VAL A 451 24.21 23.16 -10.34
CA VAL A 451 25.01 21.94 -10.09
C VAL A 451 24.63 21.32 -8.74
N VAL A 452 24.58 22.14 -7.68
CA VAL A 452 24.16 21.68 -6.34
C VAL A 452 22.71 21.17 -6.37
N ALA A 453 21.80 21.93 -6.97
CA ALA A 453 20.40 21.56 -7.08
C ALA A 453 20.18 20.23 -7.82
N ALA A 454 21.00 19.93 -8.84
CA ALA A 454 20.93 18.66 -9.56
C ALA A 454 21.26 17.45 -8.65
N PHE A 455 22.29 17.56 -7.79
CA PHE A 455 22.58 16.53 -6.80
C PHE A 455 21.50 16.44 -5.72
N GLU A 456 20.98 17.57 -5.27
CA GLU A 456 19.90 17.60 -4.27
C GLU A 456 18.63 16.94 -4.77
N CYS A 457 18.27 17.14 -6.04
CA CYS A 457 17.09 16.53 -6.67
C CYS A 457 17.19 15.00 -6.83
N ARG A 458 18.37 14.38 -6.60
CA ARG A 458 18.53 12.91 -6.66
C ARG A 458 17.76 12.19 -5.55
N SER A 459 17.59 12.82 -4.38
CA SER A 459 16.81 12.27 -3.27
C SER A 459 16.02 13.34 -2.52
N GLU A 460 14.77 13.04 -2.16
CA GLU A 460 13.92 13.92 -1.34
C GLU A 460 14.39 14.00 0.10
N THR A 461 14.91 12.88 0.62
CA THR A 461 15.09 12.67 2.05
C THR A 461 16.54 12.37 2.43
N ASP A 462 17.33 11.81 1.52
CA ASP A 462 18.70 11.39 1.82
C ASP A 462 19.68 12.54 1.69
N SER A 463 20.67 12.54 2.58
CA SER A 463 21.73 13.55 2.61
C SER A 463 22.67 13.41 1.42
N VAL A 464 23.02 14.55 0.82
CA VAL A 464 24.02 14.74 -0.23
C VAL A 464 25.45 14.52 0.27
N LEU A 465 25.66 14.55 1.59
CA LEU A 465 26.97 14.35 2.22
C LEU A 465 27.33 12.85 2.36
N THR A 466 26.64 11.96 1.64
CA THR A 466 26.90 10.53 1.67
C THR A 466 27.60 10.06 0.40
N PRO A 467 28.41 8.97 0.46
CA PRO A 467 29.03 8.41 -0.73
C PRO A 467 28.03 7.99 -1.82
N ALA A 468 26.78 7.71 -1.43
CA ALA A 468 25.69 7.39 -2.35
C ALA A 468 25.36 8.54 -3.31
N THR A 469 25.72 9.78 -2.98
CA THR A 469 25.44 10.95 -3.83
C THR A 469 26.40 11.10 -5.01
N PHE A 470 27.54 10.42 -4.98
CA PHE A 470 28.53 10.44 -6.07
C PHE A 470 28.68 9.09 -6.77
N ASP A 471 27.70 8.20 -6.59
CA ASP A 471 27.69 6.86 -7.17
C ASP A 471 27.45 6.85 -8.69
N SER A 472 26.89 7.92 -9.25
CA SER A 472 26.61 8.08 -10.68
C SER A 472 27.77 8.77 -11.40
N LYS A 473 28.54 7.98 -12.16
CA LYS A 473 29.65 8.49 -12.97
C LYS A 473 29.21 9.59 -13.94
N GLN A 474 28.04 9.43 -14.57
CA GLN A 474 27.51 10.38 -15.54
C GLN A 474 27.19 11.72 -14.88
N MET A 475 26.52 11.69 -13.72
CA MET A 475 26.24 12.91 -12.95
C MET A 475 27.52 13.66 -12.57
N ASN A 476 28.54 12.93 -12.09
CA ASN A 476 29.80 13.54 -11.68
C ASN A 476 30.54 14.19 -12.85
N TRP A 477 30.56 13.55 -14.03
CA TRP A 477 31.17 14.12 -15.24
C TRP A 477 30.43 15.36 -15.74
N VAL A 478 29.09 15.33 -15.75
CA VAL A 478 28.28 16.49 -16.12
C VAL A 478 28.49 17.64 -15.13
N ALA A 479 28.47 17.36 -13.82
CA ALA A 479 28.73 18.36 -12.80
C ALA A 479 30.12 19.01 -12.95
N LEU A 480 31.16 18.19 -13.15
CA LEU A 480 32.51 18.69 -13.39
C LEU A 480 32.58 19.56 -14.66
N GLY A 481 31.98 19.08 -15.75
CA GLY A 481 31.88 19.83 -17.01
C GLY A 481 31.19 21.17 -16.83
N GLN A 482 30.09 21.22 -16.06
CA GLN A 482 29.35 22.45 -15.79
C GLN A 482 30.10 23.40 -14.85
N ILE A 483 30.86 22.91 -13.87
CA ILE A 483 31.72 23.75 -13.03
C ILE A 483 32.82 24.40 -13.88
N VAL A 484 33.48 23.62 -14.75
CA VAL A 484 34.47 24.16 -15.69
C VAL A 484 33.83 25.20 -16.60
N LEU A 485 32.66 24.90 -17.16
CA LEU A 485 31.95 25.81 -18.05
C LEU A 485 31.52 27.10 -17.35
N ALA A 486 31.10 27.04 -16.09
CA ALA A 486 30.76 28.21 -15.27
C ALA A 486 31.95 29.16 -15.07
N VAL A 487 33.18 28.63 -15.03
CA VAL A 487 34.42 29.43 -15.05
C VAL A 487 34.67 29.98 -16.45
N LEU A 488 34.65 29.12 -17.48
CA LEU A 488 34.99 29.52 -18.86
C LEU A 488 34.08 30.63 -19.42
N VAL A 489 32.81 30.67 -19.03
CA VAL A 489 31.85 31.69 -19.48
C VAL A 489 32.28 33.12 -19.10
N THR A 490 33.04 33.30 -18.02
CA THR A 490 33.51 34.63 -17.59
C THR A 490 34.96 34.90 -17.96
N GLN A 491 35.74 33.87 -18.28
CA GLN A 491 37.19 34.00 -18.53
C GLN A 491 37.57 33.95 -20.02
N MET A 492 36.79 33.28 -20.87
CA MET A 492 37.10 33.16 -22.30
C MET A 492 36.40 34.24 -23.14
N ASP A 493 37.16 34.88 -24.03
CA ASP A 493 36.66 35.93 -24.93
C ASP A 493 35.46 35.52 -25.79
N ALA A 494 35.47 34.29 -26.33
CA ALA A 494 34.40 33.80 -27.17
C ALA A 494 33.06 33.71 -26.41
N PHE A 495 33.07 33.14 -25.20
CA PHE A 495 31.87 33.02 -24.38
C PHE A 495 31.39 34.38 -23.86
N ARG A 496 32.31 35.28 -23.49
CA ARG A 496 31.97 36.65 -23.08
C ARG A 496 31.20 37.42 -24.14
N ARG A 497 31.63 37.32 -25.41
CA ARG A 497 30.95 37.99 -26.53
C ARG A 497 29.57 37.40 -26.83
N ILE A 498 29.43 36.08 -26.72
CA ILE A 498 28.15 35.39 -26.99
C ILE A 498 27.13 35.65 -25.88
N LEU A 499 27.57 35.65 -24.61
CA LEU A 499 26.69 35.71 -23.44
C LEU A 499 26.60 37.10 -22.81
N GLY A 500 27.40 38.07 -23.28
CA GLY A 500 27.45 39.42 -22.71
C GLY A 500 27.97 39.44 -21.28
N THR A 501 28.85 38.51 -20.90
CA THR A 501 29.44 38.41 -19.56
C THR A 501 30.75 39.21 -19.47
N THR A 502 31.06 39.66 -18.25
CA THR A 502 32.28 40.39 -17.93
C THR A 502 33.28 39.49 -17.19
N GLU A 503 34.56 39.85 -17.25
CA GLU A 503 35.58 39.17 -16.46
C GLU A 503 35.31 39.36 -14.98
N ILE A 504 35.33 38.25 -14.23
CA ILE A 504 35.23 38.28 -12.78
C ILE A 504 36.55 37.84 -12.15
N ASN A 505 36.95 38.55 -11.09
CA ASN A 505 38.15 38.21 -10.34
C ASN A 505 37.89 37.06 -9.35
N LEU A 506 38.96 36.56 -8.72
CA LEU A 506 38.88 35.44 -7.77
C LEU A 506 37.95 35.73 -6.56
N ARG A 507 37.85 36.99 -6.11
CA ARG A 507 36.96 37.37 -4.99
C ARG A 507 35.49 37.32 -5.40
N GLN A 508 35.17 37.81 -6.59
CA GLN A 508 33.82 37.76 -7.17
C GLN A 508 33.40 36.31 -7.46
N PHE A 509 34.30 35.50 -8.00
CA PHE A 509 34.07 34.06 -8.14
C PHE A 509 33.86 33.38 -6.77
N GLY A 510 34.60 33.82 -5.74
CA GLY A 510 34.41 33.35 -4.36
C GLY A 510 32.98 33.58 -3.84
N TRP A 511 32.36 34.72 -4.17
CA TRP A 511 30.95 34.97 -3.84
C TRP A 511 29.99 34.02 -4.58
N ALA A 512 30.26 33.73 -5.86
CA ALA A 512 29.49 32.77 -6.64
C ALA A 512 29.63 31.32 -6.13
N LEU A 513 30.81 30.94 -5.64
CA LEU A 513 31.03 29.64 -5.00
C LEU A 513 30.34 29.57 -3.63
N LEU A 514 30.43 30.64 -2.84
CA LEU A 514 29.78 30.72 -1.53
C LEU A 514 28.27 30.55 -1.64
N SER A 515 27.62 31.13 -2.66
CA SER A 515 26.19 30.91 -2.90
C SER A 515 25.81 29.45 -3.08
N ALA A 516 26.61 28.68 -3.82
CA ALA A 516 26.37 27.26 -4.03
C ALA A 516 26.53 26.47 -2.71
N LEU A 517 27.53 26.81 -1.89
CA LEU A 517 27.74 26.20 -0.58
C LEU A 517 26.62 26.55 0.42
N VAL A 518 26.12 27.79 0.39
CA VAL A 518 24.99 28.22 1.23
C VAL A 518 23.72 27.46 0.83
N LEU A 519 23.46 27.28 -0.47
CA LEU A 519 22.34 26.49 -0.95
C LEU A 519 22.42 25.04 -0.46
N LEU A 520 23.60 24.41 -0.57
CA LEU A 520 23.86 23.05 -0.08
C LEU A 520 23.54 22.94 1.42
N ALA A 521 24.04 23.88 2.24
CA ALA A 521 23.81 23.89 3.68
C ALA A 521 22.34 24.10 4.05
N LEU A 522 21.65 25.03 3.39
CA LEU A 522 20.22 25.27 3.60
C LEU A 522 19.38 24.04 3.27
N TRP A 523 19.73 23.35 2.18
CA TRP A 523 19.00 22.18 1.74
C TRP A 523 19.22 20.97 2.66
N GLU A 524 20.45 20.72 3.11
CA GLU A 524 20.74 19.68 4.09
C GLU A 524 20.00 19.89 5.43
N CYS A 525 19.91 21.14 5.88
CA CYS A 525 19.08 21.51 7.02
C CYS A 525 17.60 21.18 6.77
N GLY A 526 17.07 21.52 5.58
CA GLY A 526 15.70 21.19 5.18
C GLY A 526 15.42 19.69 5.18
N LYS A 527 16.32 18.89 4.60
CA LYS A 527 16.23 17.42 4.60
C LYS A 527 16.31 16.83 6.01
N LEU A 528 17.17 17.36 6.87
CA LEU A 528 17.29 16.92 8.25
C LEU A 528 16.01 17.17 9.05
N LEU A 529 15.36 18.31 8.85
CA LEU A 529 14.05 18.61 9.45
C LEU A 529 12.95 17.69 8.91
N ALA A 530 12.92 17.44 7.60
CA ALA A 530 11.97 16.52 6.97
C ALA A 530 12.12 15.09 7.50
N ARG A 531 13.36 14.59 7.67
CA ARG A 531 13.64 13.27 8.27
C ARG A 531 13.10 13.16 9.69
N ARG A 532 13.29 14.20 10.52
CA ARG A 532 12.80 14.22 11.91
C ARG A 532 11.27 14.25 12.01
N SER A 533 10.61 14.99 11.10
CA SER A 533 9.14 15.06 11.07
C SER A 533 8.49 13.79 10.53
N ALA A 534 9.21 12.95 9.78
CA ALA A 534 8.70 11.66 9.29
C ALA A 534 8.86 10.51 10.30
N SER A 535 9.74 10.68 11.30
CA SER A 535 9.96 9.74 12.40
C SER A 535 9.07 9.98 13.64
N SER A 536 8.32 11.09 13.66
CA SER A 536 7.29 11.42 14.66
C SER A 536 5.91 11.17 14.09
#